data_AF-A0AAD3ABE6-F1
#
_entry.id   AF-A0AAD3ABE6-F1
#
_cell.length_a   1.000
_cell.length_b   1.000
_cell.length_c   1.000
_cell.angle_alpha   90.00
_cell.angle_beta   90.00
_cell.angle_gamma   90.00
#
_symmetry.space_group_name_H-M   'P 1'
#
loop_
_entity.id
_entity.type
_entity.pdbx_description
1 polymer ?
#
loop_
_entity_poly.entity_id
_entity_poly.type
_entity_poly.pdbx_seq_one_letter_code
_entity_poly.pdbx_strand_id
1 'polypeptide(L)' 'MYIDTEGRKYKSYEEYVNSPNLDLDLIYAKLWSGERTAQNEQEKEIKKELDDMKSLGMKLELNFE' A
#
# COMPACT_ATOMS: atom_id res chain seq x y z
N MET A 1 -14.30 -13.29 -1.04
CA MET A 1 -14.47 -12.52 0.21
C MET A 1 -13.16 -12.56 0.97
N TYR A 2 -12.65 -11.41 1.36
CA TYR A 2 -11.46 -11.24 2.18
C TYR A 2 -11.87 -10.63 3.53
N ILE A 3 -11.23 -11.07 4.62
CA ILE A 3 -11.46 -10.54 5.96
C ILE A 3 -10.10 -10.10 6.48
N ASP A 4 -9.97 -8.83 6.88
CA ASP A 4 -8.73 -8.33 7.46
C ASP A 4 -8.56 -8.76 8.93
N THR A 5 -7.43 -8.38 9.53
CA THR A 5 -7.11 -8.68 10.92
C THR A 5 -8.05 -8.03 11.93
N GLU A 6 -8.79 -6.99 11.53
CA GLU A 6 -9.81 -6.31 12.33
C GLU A 6 -11.23 -6.87 12.10
N GLY A 7 -11.38 -7.89 11.25
CA GLY A 7 -12.65 -8.50 10.93
C GLY A 7 -13.50 -7.74 9.89
N ARG A 8 -12.95 -6.71 9.25
CA ARG A 8 -13.64 -5.98 8.18
C ARG A 8 -13.71 -6.86 6.92
N LYS A 9 -14.87 -6.86 6.28
CA LYS A 9 -15.15 -7.72 5.12
C LYS A 9 -15.05 -6.95 3.82
N TYR A 10 -14.33 -7.54 2.88
CA TYR A 10 -14.14 -7.07 1.52
C TYR A 10 -14.61 -8.14 0.53
N LYS A 11 -15.14 -7.75 -0.62
CA LYS A 11 -15.60 -8.66 -1.67
C LYS A 11 -14.43 -9.45 -2.25
N SER A 12 -13.28 -8.80 -2.41
CA SER A 12 -12.03 -9.39 -2.91
C SER A 12 -10.81 -8.88 -2.13
N TYR A 13 -9.67 -9.54 -2.33
CA TYR A 13 -8.37 -9.04 -1.84
C TYR A 13 -7.99 -7.70 -2.50
N GLU A 14 -8.33 -7.53 -3.78
CA GLU A 14 -8.11 -6.27 -4.50
C GLU A 14 -8.85 -5.09 -3.86
N GLU A 15 -10.09 -5.31 -3.40
CA GLU A 15 -10.85 -4.27 -2.68
C GLU A 15 -10.25 -3.96 -1.31
N TYR A 16 -9.67 -4.95 -0.63
CA TYR A 16 -8.91 -4.74 0.61
C TYR A 16 -7.64 -3.92 0.38
N VAL A 17 -6.82 -4.29 -0.61
CA VAL A 17 -5.56 -3.59 -0.91
C VAL A 17 -5.81 -2.16 -1.37
N ASN A 18 -6.95 -1.90 -2.02
CA ASN A 18 -7.40 -0.58 -2.44
C ASN A 18 -8.44 0.02 -1.47
N SER A 19 -8.48 -0.45 -0.21
CA SER A 19 -9.33 0.15 0.80
C SER A 19 -8.78 1.52 1.21
N PRO A 20 -9.63 2.54 1.42
CA PRO A 20 -9.21 3.83 1.97
C PRO A 20 -8.83 3.75 3.45
N ASN A 21 -9.19 2.66 4.14
CA ASN A 21 -8.93 2.45 5.57
C ASN A 21 -7.72 1.52 5.81
N LEU A 22 -6.90 1.30 4.78
CA LEU A 22 -5.68 0.50 4.89
C LEU A 22 -4.63 1.29 5.69
N ASP A 23 -3.91 0.61 6.57
CA ASP A 23 -2.84 1.21 7.34
C ASP A 23 -1.75 1.83 6.45
N LEU A 24 -1.10 2.90 6.92
CA LEU A 24 -0.12 3.63 6.13
C LEU A 24 1.09 2.76 5.75
N ASP A 25 1.61 1.93 6.65
CA ASP A 25 2.75 1.06 6.34
C ASP A 25 2.36 0.01 5.29
N LEU A 26 1.13 -0.48 5.36
CA LEU A 26 0.57 -1.34 4.32
C LEU A 26 0.37 -0.59 3.00
N ILE A 27 -0.03 0.68 3.01
CA ILE A 27 -0.10 1.51 1.80
C ILE A 27 1.29 1.61 1.15
N TYR A 28 2.33 1.94 1.93
CA TYR A 28 3.72 1.98 1.43
C TYR A 28 4.14 0.63 0.84
N ALA A 29 3.91 -0.47 1.56
CA ALA A 29 4.25 -1.81 1.12
C ALA A 29 3.54 -2.20 -0.19
N LYS A 30 2.24 -1.88 -0.32
CA LYS A 30 1.42 -2.24 -1.48
C LYS A 30 1.64 -1.34 -2.69
N LEU A 31 1.95 -0.06 -2.49
CA LEU A 31 2.42 0.82 -3.56
C LEU A 31 3.80 0.39 -4.07
N TRP A 32 4.68 -0.05 -3.16
CA TRP A 32 5.99 -0.60 -3.51
C TRP A 32 5.89 -1.92 -4.27
N SER A 33 5.03 -2.85 -3.86
CA SER A 33 4.85 -4.11 -4.59
C SER A 33 4.11 -3.94 -5.93
N GLY A 34 3.39 -2.83 -6.10
CA GLY A 34 2.54 -2.57 -7.26
C GLY A 34 1.15 -3.22 -7.17
N GLU A 35 0.79 -3.77 -6.01
CA GLU A 35 -0.54 -4.34 -5.76
C GLU A 35 -1.62 -3.25 -5.54
N ARG A 36 -1.23 -2.05 -5.09
CA ARG A 36 -2.12 -0.90 -4.87
C ARG A 36 -1.94 0.15 -5.98
N THR A 37 -3.07 0.70 -6.45
CA THR A 37 -3.06 1.92 -7.26
C THR A 37 -3.21 3.12 -6.33
N ALA A 38 -2.38 4.15 -6.49
CA ALA A 38 -2.47 5.38 -5.69
C ALA A 38 -3.87 6.01 -5.80
N GLN A 39 -4.53 6.20 -4.66
CA GLN A 39 -5.95 6.60 -4.63
C GLN A 39 -6.17 8.11 -4.48
N ASN A 40 -5.19 8.84 -3.96
CA ASN A 40 -5.28 10.28 -3.68
C ASN A 40 -3.91 10.95 -3.93
N GLU A 41 -3.84 12.28 -3.81
CA GLU A 41 -2.60 13.04 -4.05
C GLU A 41 -1.46 12.64 -3.09
N GLN A 42 -1.77 12.39 -1.82
CA GLN A 42 -0.77 11.93 -0.85
C GLN A 42 -0.15 10.60 -1.29
N GLU A 43 -0.95 9.64 -1.75
CA GLU A 43 -0.43 8.36 -2.26
C GLU A 43 0.35 8.50 -3.58
N LYS A 44 0.02 9.50 -4.41
CA LYS A 44 0.80 9.78 -5.62
C LYS A 44 2.18 10.32 -5.26
N GLU A 45 2.28 11.18 -4.24
CA GLU A 45 3.55 11.66 -3.71
C GLU A 45 4.38 10.50 -3.13
N ILE A 46 3.77 9.66 -2.29
CA ILE A 46 4.40 8.43 -1.77
C ILE A 46 4.89 7.54 -2.92
N LYS A 47 4.05 7.30 -3.93
CA LYS A 47 4.42 6.46 -5.07
C LYS A 47 5.62 7.01 -5.84
N LYS A 48 5.71 8.33 -5.99
CA LYS A 48 6.83 9.00 -6.63
C LYS A 48 8.12 8.79 -5.83
N GLU A 49 8.08 8.98 -4.51
CA GLU A 49 9.24 8.72 -3.64
C GLU A 49 9.71 7.27 -3.72
N LEU A 50 8.76 6.32 -3.72
CA LEU A 50 9.05 4.89 -3.85
C LEU A 50 9.66 4.55 -5.22
N ASP A 51 9.20 5.18 -6.29
CA ASP A 51 9.79 4.99 -7.63
C ASP A 51 11.20 5.57 -7.72
N ASP A 52 11.43 6.74 -7.12
CA ASP A 52 12.76 7.34 -7.01
C ASP A 52 13.71 6.42 -6.22
N MET A 53 13.26 5.88 -5.07
CA MET A 53 14.01 4.88 -4.29
C MET A 53 14.34 3.62 -5.09
N LYS A 54 13.36 3.07 -5.84
CA LYS A 54 13.59 1.91 -6.72
C LYS A 54 14.61 2.22 -7.80
N SER A 55 14.55 3.40 -8.40
CA SER A 55 15.49 3.83 -9.45
C SER A 55 16.93 3.89 -8.94
N LEU A 56 17.11 4.20 -7.65
CA LEU A 56 18.40 4.24 -6.97
C LEU A 56 18.86 2.86 -6.45
N GLY A 57 18.08 1.80 -6.67
CA GLY A 57 18.38 0.45 -6.18
C GLY A 57 18.21 0.26 -4.67
N MET A 58 17.48 1.17 -4.01
CA MET A 58 17.22 1.10 -2.57
C MET A 58 16.17 0.01 -2.27
N LYS A 59 16.17 -0.45 -1.02
CA LYS A 59 15.13 -1.36 -0.50
C LYS A 59 14.17 -0.56 0.37
N LEU A 60 12.89 -0.93 0.32
CA LEU A 60 11.92 -0.42 1.26
C LEU A 60 12.13 -1.09 2.62
N GLU A 61 12.38 -0.29 3.65
CA GLU A 61 12.45 -0.72 5.05
C GLU A 61 11.21 -0.20 5.78
N LEU A 62 10.36 -1.11 6.24
CA LEU A 62 9.17 -0.80 7.04
C LEU A 62 9.31 -1.48 8.40
N ASN A 63 9.01 -0.73 9.46
CA ASN A 63 8.98 -1.26 10.82
C ASN A 63 7.52 -1.60 11.14
N PHE A 64 7.16 -2.87 11.03
CA PHE A 64 5.85 -3.35 11.48
C PHE A 64 5.91 -3.58 13.00
N GLU A 65 5.14 -2.81 13.79
CA GLU A 65 4.93 -3.04 15.23
C GLU A 65 3.91 -4.16 15.50
#